data_AF-A0A453A5M5-F1
#
_entry.id   AF-A0A453A5M5-F1
#
_cell.length_a   1.000
_cell.length_b   1.000
_cell.length_c   1.000
_cell.angle_alpha   90.00
_cell.angle_beta   90.00
_cell.angle_gamma   90.00
#
_symmetry.space_group_name_H-M   'P 1'
#
loop_
_entity.id
_entity.type
_entity.pdbx_description
1 polymer ?
#
loop_
_entity_poly.entity_id
_entity_poly.type
_entity_poly.pdbx_seq_one_letter_code
_entity_poly.pdbx_strand_id
1 'polypeptide(L)' 'NLFLFCMYVCMYVEVISVITNDGRNIVGTLRGFDQATNIILDESHERVYSTKVSC' A
#
# COMPACT_ATOMS: atom_id res chain seq x y z
N ASN A 1 -13.01 9.75 13.82
CA ASN A 1 -12.86 8.29 13.60
C ASN A 1 -11.72 8.12 12.61
N LEU A 2 -10.56 7.63 13.06
CA LEU A 2 -9.33 7.56 12.27
C LEU A 2 -9.50 6.75 10.97
N PHE A 3 -10.42 5.77 10.98
CA PHE A 3 -10.76 4.94 9.82
C PHE A 3 -11.32 5.78 8.66
N LEU A 4 -12.21 6.72 8.95
CA LEU A 4 -12.80 7.62 7.94
C LEU A 4 -11.78 8.62 7.39
N PHE A 5 -10.86 9.09 8.24
CA PHE A 5 -9.80 10.02 7.83
C PHE A 5 -8.78 9.33 6.91
N CYS A 6 -8.36 8.11 7.27
CA CYS A 6 -7.49 7.29 6.43
C CYS A 6 -8.15 6.99 5.08
N MET A 7 -9.44 6.66 5.09
CA MET A 7 -10.22 6.39 3.88
C MET A 7 -10.31 7.59 2.93
N TYR A 8 -10.52 8.80 3.48
CA TYR A 8 -10.57 10.04 2.69
C TYR A 8 -9.22 10.37 2.04
N VAL A 9 -8.12 10.17 2.77
CA VAL A 9 -6.76 10.34 2.24
C VAL A 9 -6.46 9.28 1.16
N CYS A 10 -6.85 8.02 1.39
CA CYS A 10 -6.70 6.93 0.42
C CYS A 10 -7.46 7.19 -0.89
N MET A 11 -8.61 7.90 -0.83
CA MET A 11 -9.39 8.25 -2.02
C MET A 11 -8.74 9.35 -2.88
N TYR A 12 -7.92 10.23 -2.30
CA TYR A 12 -7.26 11.33 -3.04
C TYR A 12 -5.89 10.92 -3.61
N VAL A 13 -5.37 9.77 -3.19
CA VAL A 13 -4.03 9.28 -3.55
C VAL A 13 -4.18 8.07 -4.46
N GLU A 14 -3.77 8.21 -5.72
CA GLU A 14 -3.83 7.07 -6.66
C GLU A 14 -2.90 5.93 -6.25
N VAL A 15 -1.64 6.23 -5.91
CA VAL A 15 -0.61 5.21 -5.58
C VAL A 15 -0.35 5.15 -4.09
N ILE A 16 -0.55 3.97 -3.49
CA ILE A 16 -0.34 3.73 -2.05
C ILE A 16 0.76 2.69 -1.80
N SER A 17 1.34 2.73 -0.60
CA SER A 17 2.30 1.73 -0.10
C SER A 17 1.66 1.00 1.08
N VAL A 18 1.60 -0.32 0.98
CA VAL A 18 1.00 -1.23 1.95
C VAL A 18 2.11 -2.08 2.57
N ILE A 19 2.21 -2.04 3.90
CA ILE A 19 3.12 -2.89 4.66
C ILE A 19 2.31 -4.04 5.25
N THR A 20 2.63 -5.26 4.87
CA THR A 20 1.99 -6.47 5.38
C THR A 20 2.62 -6.92 6.70
N ASN A 21 1.93 -7.77 7.47
CA ASN A 21 2.43 -8.26 8.77
C ASN A 21 3.70 -9.12 8.63
N ASP A 22 3.95 -9.73 7.46
CA ASP A 22 5.19 -10.44 7.16
C ASP A 22 6.33 -9.51 6.67
N GLY A 23 6.13 -8.18 6.73
CA GLY A 23 7.17 -7.18 6.48
C GLY A 23 7.38 -6.83 5.01
N ARG A 24 6.51 -7.27 4.10
CA ARG A 24 6.59 -6.90 2.69
C ARG A 24 6.05 -5.50 2.49
N ASN A 25 6.64 -4.77 1.56
CA ASN A 25 6.16 -3.46 1.13
C ASN A 25 5.64 -3.58 -0.31
N ILE A 26 4.32 -3.46 -0.48
CA ILE A 26 3.65 -3.51 -1.77
C ILE A 26 3.24 -2.09 -2.15
N VAL A 27 3.65 -1.64 -3.34
CA VAL A 27 3.25 -0.34 -3.89
C VAL A 27 2.37 -0.58 -5.10
N GLY A 28 1.26 0.14 -5.22
CA GLY A 28 0.36 0.04 -6.35
C GLY A 28 -0.77 1.05 -6.31
N THR A 29 -1.60 1.06 -7.36
CA THR A 29 -2.72 1.98 -7.48
C THR A 29 -3.96 1.41 -6.79
N LEU A 30 -4.56 2.14 -5.84
CA LEU A 30 -5.75 1.67 -5.14
C LEU A 30 -6.97 1.65 -6.08
N ARG A 31 -7.55 0.47 -6.32
CA ARG A 31 -8.79 0.33 -7.10
C ARG A 31 -10.04 0.10 -6.26
N GLY A 32 -9.87 -0.43 -5.05
CA GLY A 32 -11.00 -0.70 -4.17
C GLY A 32 -10.57 -1.25 -2.82
N PHE A 33 -11.46 -1.11 -1.84
CA PHE A 33 -11.32 -1.71 -0.53
C PHE A 33 -12.72 -2.04 0.02
N ASP A 34 -12.79 -2.94 0.99
CA ASP A 34 -14.03 -3.25 1.71
C ASP A 34 -13.94 -2.87 3.20
N GLN A 35 -15.05 -3.03 3.91
CA GLN A 35 -15.11 -2.76 5.36
C GLN A 35 -14.25 -3.74 6.18
N ALA A 36 -13.91 -4.90 5.61
CA ALA A 36 -13.03 -5.89 6.24
C ALA A 36 -11.54 -5.58 6.02
N THR A 37 -11.19 -4.44 5.39
CA THR A 37 -9.80 -4.01 5.10
C THR A 37 -9.11 -4.87 4.04
N ASN A 38 -9.87 -5.58 3.20
CA ASN A 38 -9.32 -6.14 1.98
C ASN A 38 -9.09 -5.00 0.98
N ILE A 39 -7.97 -5.06 0.24
CA ILE A 39 -7.53 -4.00 -0.68
C ILE A 39 -7.23 -4.60 -2.05
N ILE A 40 -7.64 -3.93 -3.11
CA ILE A 40 -7.29 -4.25 -4.50
C ILE A 40 -6.31 -3.19 -5.01
N LEU A 41 -5.11 -3.64 -5.37
CA LEU A 41 -4.07 -2.81 -5.97
C LEU A 41 -3.86 -3.22 -7.42
N ASP A 42 -3.90 -2.24 -8.31
CA ASP A 42 -3.54 -2.38 -9.73
C ASP A 42 -2.08 -1.99 -9.96
N GLU A 43 -1.46 -2.55 -11.00
CA GLU A 43 -0.04 -2.33 -11.34
C GLU A 43 0.93 -2.46 -10.15
N SER A 44 0.60 -3.35 -9.21
CA SER A 44 1.32 -3.46 -7.94
C SER A 44 2.63 -4.23 -8.07
N HIS A 45 3.64 -3.80 -7.29
CA HIS A 45 4.93 -4.46 -7.19
C HIS A 45 5.47 -4.43 -5.76
N GLU A 46 6.26 -5.45 -5.41
CA GLU A 46 6.97 -5.50 -4.14
C GLU A 46 8.24 -4.64 -4.20
N ARG A 47 8.39 -3.74 -3.23
CA ARG A 47 9.57 -2.88 -3.09
C ARG A 47 10.63 -3.58 -2.24
N VAL A 48 11.58 -4.22 -2.90
CA VAL A 48 12.71 -4.91 -2.26
C VAL A 48 13.88 -3.95 -2.11
N TYR A 49 14.28 -3.67 -0.87
CA TYR A 49 15.44 -2.85 -0.56
C TYR A 49 16.67 -3.75 -0.46
N SER A 50 17.66 -3.59 -1.35
CA SER A 50 18.95 -4.28 -1.23
C SER A 50 19.91 -3.45 -0.39
N THR A 51 20.51 -4.05 0.63
CA THR A 51 21.55 -3.43 1.47
C THR A 51 22.95 -3.48 0.82
N LYS A 52 23.07 -3.79 -0.48
CA LYS A 52 24.36 -3.80 -1.15
C LYS A 52 24.90 -2.38 -1.26
N VAL A 53 25.78 -2.02 -0.32
CA VAL A 53 26.85 -1.06 -0.55
C VAL A 53 27.59 -1.55 -1.80
N SER A 54 27.41 -0.83 -2.91
CA SER A 54 28.28 -0.99 -4.07
C SER A 54 29.70 -0.64 -3.63
N CYS A 55 30.54 -1.68 -3.54
CA CYS A 55 31.98 -1.53 -3.32
C CYS A 55 32.63 -0.72 -4.44
#